data_AF-A0A7V8DAM8-F1
#
_entry.id   AF-A0A7V8DAM8-F1
#
_cell.length_a   1.000
_cell.length_b   1.000
_cell.length_c   1.000
_cell.angle_alpha   90.00
_cell.angle_beta   90.00
_cell.angle_gamma   90.00
#
_symmetry.space_group_name_H-M   'P 1'
#
loop_
_entity.id
_entity.type
_entity.pdbx_description
1 polymer ?
#
loop_
_entity_poly.entity_id
_entity_poly.type
_entity_poly.pdbx_seq_one_letter_code
_entity_poly.pdbx_strand_id
1 'polypeptide(L)'
;MKAIRQVFEWSVIYMKEITVLIAGRRGDGLDDTGLLVSNILSRIGYQIYMYNDIPSLIIGGHQFVLVRGANEKISAHKDKVDIVLAYNQDAIDNHKNRFNEKTIIISDKDKVQVDDPNLINIGLSLKEIIEDKALTIQLSGICLVAGLCKTLNIELSLLEDIIKKNNPKFLEQKLKAAKIAYEKVNIKNDQIIKEIKEKSKNEQLPILSGSEAIGLGLLKAGLEAYIAYPMTPTSPILEFLAANEKELGLHVVLPESEIAVMLMALGYSYMGVRNAVGTSGGGFSLMVEALGLSGQAELPAVIVMGQRSGPSTGMPTYTAQTDLHFVLNASQGEFPRLIVAPGDAEEAYYWSGVAMNKAWKYQMPAIILTDKTLGLGYYSFDASLVPEVKVEEAILWDRQGQYSRYKMTNDGISPIAFPSIEGQAIKATSYTHNEYGITTEDPKTAKALADKLIMKEKQLANVLENYETVKVYGEGRTALLCWGTNKGVCLEVARKYNLKVVQMIVMSPFPTNALTRALEGVDRLISVECNAKGQLAILLKQKGFNVDELILKYDGRPFSVDDLDLEVKKVMA
;
A
#
# COMPACT_ATOMS: atom_id res chain seq x y z
N MET A 1 -22.64 29.77 51.30
CA MET A 1 -22.82 30.40 49.96
C MET A 1 -21.45 30.77 49.42
N LYS A 2 -21.24 30.52 48.12
CA LYS A 2 -20.01 30.71 47.31
C LYS A 2 -18.97 29.58 47.41
N ALA A 3 -19.34 28.46 46.79
CA ALA A 3 -18.40 27.50 46.23
C ALA A 3 -17.63 28.15 45.06
N ILE A 4 -16.34 27.85 45.03
CA ILE A 4 -15.34 28.26 44.06
C ILE A 4 -15.75 27.74 42.68
N ARG A 5 -16.13 28.64 41.77
CA ARG A 5 -16.20 28.35 40.33
C ARG A 5 -14.76 28.38 39.81
N GLN A 6 -14.16 27.19 39.70
CA GLN A 6 -13.00 26.99 38.85
C GLN A 6 -13.49 27.13 37.40
N VAL A 7 -13.25 28.30 36.82
CA VAL A 7 -13.44 28.52 35.38
C VAL A 7 -12.33 27.75 34.69
N PHE A 8 -12.65 26.59 34.13
CA PHE A 8 -11.75 25.91 33.20
C PHE A 8 -11.67 26.76 31.92
N GLU A 9 -10.64 27.61 31.83
CA GLU A 9 -10.23 28.18 30.56
C GLU A 9 -9.64 27.06 29.70
N TRP A 10 -10.46 26.50 28.83
CA TRP A 10 -9.99 25.63 27.75
C TRP A 10 -9.25 26.51 26.73
N SER A 11 -7.93 26.60 26.93
CA SER A 11 -6.96 27.17 25.99
C SER A 11 -7.06 26.50 24.62
N VAL A 12 -6.85 27.28 23.55
CA VAL A 12 -6.72 26.84 22.14
C VAL A 12 -6.01 25.48 22.06
N ILE A 13 -6.73 24.44 21.62
CA ILE A 13 -6.16 23.10 21.49
C ILE A 13 -5.41 23.05 20.16
N TYR A 14 -4.09 23.15 20.24
CA TYR A 14 -3.19 22.86 19.14
C TYR A 14 -3.17 21.34 18.90
N MET A 15 -3.88 20.86 17.90
CA MET A 15 -3.80 19.46 17.48
C MET A 15 -2.69 19.34 16.43
N LYS A 16 -1.52 18.82 16.83
CA LYS A 16 -0.45 18.45 15.87
C LYS A 16 -0.86 17.29 14.96
N GLU A 17 -1.78 16.48 15.46
CA GLU A 17 -2.37 15.34 14.79
C GLU A 17 -3.82 15.17 15.25
N ILE A 18 -4.61 14.51 14.42
CA ILE A 18 -6.01 14.18 14.69
C ILE A 18 -6.29 12.77 14.16
N THR A 19 -6.95 11.95 14.96
CA THR A 19 -7.39 10.60 14.56
C THR A 19 -8.91 10.49 14.64
N VAL A 20 -9.52 10.24 13.48
CA VAL A 20 -10.97 10.07 13.31
C VAL A 20 -11.27 8.61 13.05
N LEU A 21 -12.05 7.99 13.93
CA LEU A 21 -12.61 6.66 13.76
C LEU A 21 -14.00 6.77 13.12
N ILE A 22 -14.24 6.00 12.08
CA ILE A 22 -15.53 5.92 11.40
C ILE A 22 -15.96 4.47 11.48
N ALA A 23 -17.05 4.18 12.17
CA ALA A 23 -17.44 2.80 12.45
C ALA A 23 -18.94 2.58 12.27
N GLY A 24 -19.28 1.40 11.76
CA GLY A 24 -20.63 1.03 11.37
C GLY A 24 -20.70 -0.39 10.79
N ARG A 25 -21.74 -0.66 10.01
CA ARG A 25 -21.87 -1.95 9.32
C ARG A 25 -21.23 -1.90 7.95
N ARG A 26 -20.70 -3.03 7.50
CA ARG A 26 -20.31 -3.15 6.10
C ARG A 26 -21.52 -2.94 5.19
N GLY A 27 -21.39 -1.97 4.27
CA GLY A 27 -22.48 -1.47 3.43
C GLY A 27 -22.95 -0.05 3.77
N ASP A 28 -22.55 0.52 4.92
CA ASP A 28 -22.95 1.87 5.35
C ASP A 28 -22.16 3.01 4.65
N GLY A 29 -21.30 2.70 3.69
CA GLY A 29 -20.51 3.71 2.95
C GLY A 29 -19.38 4.32 3.77
N LEU A 30 -18.74 3.52 4.64
CA LEU A 30 -17.68 4.01 5.54
C LEU A 30 -16.42 4.46 4.80
N ASP A 31 -16.05 3.78 3.71
CA ASP A 31 -14.87 4.12 2.91
C ASP A 31 -15.02 5.50 2.23
N ASP A 32 -16.19 5.77 1.65
CA ASP A 32 -16.54 7.08 1.07
C ASP A 32 -16.50 8.19 2.12
N THR A 33 -16.96 7.87 3.34
CA THR A 33 -16.94 8.81 4.47
C THR A 33 -15.51 9.06 4.94
N GLY A 34 -14.68 8.02 5.00
CA GLY A 34 -13.25 8.11 5.29
C GLY A 34 -12.50 8.97 4.28
N LEU A 35 -12.78 8.79 2.99
CA LEU A 35 -12.21 9.63 1.93
C LEU A 35 -12.71 11.08 2.02
N LEU A 36 -13.98 11.31 2.36
CA LEU A 36 -14.50 12.65 2.56
C LEU A 36 -13.80 13.36 3.73
N VAL A 37 -13.62 12.68 4.87
CA VAL A 37 -12.85 13.19 6.02
C VAL A 37 -11.39 13.44 5.62
N SER A 38 -10.76 12.50 4.91
CA SER A 38 -9.38 12.63 4.43
C SER A 38 -9.20 13.88 3.56
N ASN A 39 -10.11 14.12 2.62
CA ASN A 39 -10.08 15.31 1.76
C ASN A 39 -10.25 16.61 2.56
N ILE A 40 -11.13 16.63 3.58
CA ILE A 40 -11.33 17.81 4.44
C ILE A 40 -10.07 18.11 5.23
N LEU A 41 -9.49 17.09 5.87
CA LEU A 41 -8.26 17.24 6.67
C LEU A 41 -7.08 17.66 5.78
N SER A 42 -6.96 17.12 4.57
CA SER A 42 -5.95 17.55 3.59
C SER A 42 -6.12 19.02 3.19
N ARG A 43 -7.36 19.47 2.95
CA ARG A 43 -7.63 20.87 2.57
C ARG A 43 -7.25 21.89 3.65
N ILE A 44 -7.27 21.50 4.91
CA ILE A 44 -6.83 22.36 6.04
C ILE A 44 -5.34 22.20 6.37
N GLY A 45 -4.60 21.37 5.61
CA GLY A 45 -3.15 21.28 5.64
C GLY A 45 -2.58 19.98 6.24
N TYR A 46 -3.40 19.04 6.69
CA TYR A 46 -2.85 17.79 7.24
C TYR A 46 -2.36 16.85 6.13
N GLN A 47 -1.27 16.15 6.40
CA GLN A 47 -0.93 14.94 5.65
C GLN A 47 -1.71 13.77 6.22
N ILE A 48 -2.26 12.94 5.35
CA ILE A 48 -3.29 11.96 5.69
C ILE A 48 -2.74 10.54 5.53
N TYR A 49 -3.14 9.71 6.49
CA TYR A 49 -3.11 8.26 6.36
C TYR A 49 -4.49 7.69 6.70
N MET A 50 -5.06 6.88 5.82
CA MET A 50 -6.32 6.18 6.04
C MET A 50 -6.09 4.67 6.08
N TYR A 51 -6.51 4.03 7.17
CA TYR A 51 -6.50 2.59 7.36
C TYR A 51 -7.93 2.04 7.40
N ASN A 52 -8.16 0.97 6.64
CA ASN A 52 -9.47 0.32 6.54
C ASN A 52 -9.44 -1.05 7.21
N ASP A 53 -10.33 -1.31 8.17
CA ASP A 53 -10.54 -2.63 8.79
C ASP A 53 -11.86 -3.21 8.33
N ILE A 54 -11.78 -4.17 7.40
CA ILE A 54 -12.94 -4.68 6.68
C ILE A 54 -13.03 -6.19 6.90
N PRO A 55 -14.16 -6.73 7.41
CA PRO A 55 -14.36 -8.16 7.56
C PRO A 55 -14.61 -8.81 6.19
N SER A 56 -14.34 -10.11 6.05
CA SER A 56 -14.60 -10.86 4.79
C SER A 56 -16.10 -11.21 4.59
N LEU A 57 -16.97 -10.21 4.69
CA LEU A 57 -18.43 -10.29 4.47
C LEU A 57 -18.84 -9.30 3.39
N ILE A 58 -19.83 -9.55 2.54
CA ILE A 58 -20.23 -8.56 1.50
C ILE A 58 -21.09 -7.43 2.11
N ILE A 59 -22.05 -7.79 2.96
CA ILE A 59 -22.94 -6.87 3.70
C ILE A 59 -23.04 -7.36 5.15
N GLY A 60 -23.09 -6.42 6.09
CA GLY A 60 -23.24 -6.72 7.52
C GLY A 60 -21.92 -7.04 8.22
N GLY A 61 -22.01 -7.21 9.54
CA GLY A 61 -20.83 -7.24 10.41
C GLY A 61 -20.24 -5.86 10.64
N HIS A 62 -19.31 -5.77 11.59
CA HIS A 62 -18.66 -4.54 12.01
C HIS A 62 -17.50 -4.20 11.07
N GLN A 63 -17.46 -2.96 10.58
CA GLN A 63 -16.35 -2.39 9.80
C GLN A 63 -15.95 -1.07 10.44
N PHE A 64 -14.66 -0.72 10.36
CA PHE A 64 -14.23 0.62 10.71
C PHE A 64 -13.11 1.15 9.79
N VAL A 65 -13.03 2.46 9.72
CA VAL A 65 -12.00 3.22 9.03
C VAL A 65 -11.34 4.15 10.04
N LEU A 66 -10.01 4.21 10.04
CA LEU A 66 -9.24 5.19 10.80
C LEU A 66 -8.63 6.18 9.81
N VAL A 67 -8.98 7.45 9.96
CA VAL A 67 -8.34 8.56 9.24
C VAL A 67 -7.48 9.32 10.22
N ARG A 68 -6.18 9.35 9.97
CA ARG A 68 -5.22 10.14 10.73
C ARG A 68 -4.73 11.30 9.88
N GLY A 69 -4.79 12.51 10.43
CA GLY A 69 -4.15 13.70 9.86
C GLY A 69 -3.03 14.18 10.77
N ALA A 70 -1.87 14.54 10.22
CA ALA A 70 -0.75 15.12 10.97
C ALA A 70 -0.05 16.22 10.18
N ASN A 71 0.63 17.15 10.87
CA ASN A 71 1.37 18.24 10.21
C ASN A 71 2.62 17.74 9.46
N GLU A 72 3.03 16.52 9.72
CA GLU A 72 4.13 15.83 9.09
C GLU A 72 3.64 14.59 8.33
N LYS A 73 4.51 14.05 7.48
CA LYS A 73 4.22 12.83 6.74
C LYS A 73 4.09 11.63 7.66
N ILE A 74 2.97 10.92 7.51
CA ILE A 74 2.60 9.74 8.29
C ILE A 74 2.11 8.62 7.36
N SER A 75 2.33 7.37 7.77
CA SER A 75 1.86 6.18 7.05
C SER A 75 1.48 5.03 7.99
N ALA A 76 1.17 5.36 9.25
CA ALA A 76 0.74 4.41 10.27
C ALA A 76 -0.46 4.96 11.06
N HIS A 77 -1.30 4.04 11.53
CA HIS A 77 -2.45 4.37 12.37
C HIS A 77 -2.05 4.38 13.85
N LYS A 78 -2.88 5.07 14.66
CA LYS A 78 -2.82 5.05 16.12
C LYS A 78 -4.05 4.35 16.68
N ASP A 79 -3.91 3.77 17.86
CA ASP A 79 -5.02 3.07 18.49
C ASP A 79 -5.98 4.00 19.19
N LYS A 80 -5.45 5.06 19.80
CA LYS A 80 -6.26 6.09 20.45
C LYS A 80 -6.86 7.05 19.43
N VAL A 81 -8.11 7.43 19.66
CA VAL A 81 -8.91 8.23 18.72
C VAL A 81 -9.43 9.51 19.38
N ASP A 82 -9.43 10.59 18.61
CA ASP A 82 -9.89 11.90 19.06
C ASP A 82 -11.36 12.12 18.74
N ILE A 83 -11.82 11.62 17.59
CA ILE A 83 -13.20 11.78 17.14
C ILE A 83 -13.73 10.44 16.62
N VAL A 84 -14.99 10.15 16.92
CA VAL A 84 -15.70 8.97 16.42
C VAL A 84 -16.93 9.40 15.64
N LEU A 85 -17.03 8.98 14.39
CA LEU A 85 -18.25 9.05 13.58
C LEU A 85 -18.97 7.70 13.71
N ALA A 86 -19.98 7.64 14.58
CA ALA A 86 -20.67 6.42 14.95
C ALA A 86 -22.00 6.27 14.19
N TYR A 87 -22.06 5.29 13.29
CA TYR A 87 -23.28 4.97 12.53
C TYR A 87 -24.27 4.10 13.32
N ASN A 88 -23.76 3.32 14.28
CA ASN A 88 -24.52 2.36 15.07
C ASN A 88 -23.89 2.19 16.46
N GLN A 89 -24.57 1.44 17.33
CA GLN A 89 -24.10 1.21 18.70
C GLN A 89 -22.77 0.44 18.76
N ASP A 90 -22.54 -0.48 17.81
CA ASP A 90 -21.31 -1.28 17.72
C ASP A 90 -20.06 -0.39 17.58
N ALA A 91 -20.18 0.78 16.93
CA ALA A 91 -19.13 1.78 16.84
C ALA A 91 -18.64 2.27 18.21
N ILE A 92 -19.53 2.32 19.20
CA ILE A 92 -19.19 2.69 20.58
C ILE A 92 -18.67 1.47 21.31
N ASP A 93 -19.45 0.39 21.34
CA ASP A 93 -19.19 -0.78 22.18
C ASP A 93 -17.88 -1.49 21.83
N ASN A 94 -17.56 -1.64 20.54
CA ASN A 94 -16.35 -2.33 20.09
C ASN A 94 -15.07 -1.47 20.21
N HIS A 95 -15.20 -0.17 20.45
CA HIS A 95 -14.08 0.76 20.38
C HIS A 95 -13.89 1.59 21.66
N LYS A 96 -14.61 1.30 22.75
CA LYS A 96 -14.44 2.02 24.04
C LYS A 96 -12.98 2.08 24.50
N ASN A 97 -12.21 1.01 24.27
CA ASN A 97 -10.79 0.95 24.60
C ASN A 97 -9.91 1.94 23.81
N ARG A 98 -10.38 2.44 22.67
CA ARG A 98 -9.70 3.43 21.83
C ARG A 98 -9.95 4.87 22.29
N PHE A 99 -10.94 5.10 23.16
CA PHE A 99 -11.28 6.45 23.59
C PHE A 99 -10.28 6.99 24.62
N ASN A 100 -10.23 8.31 24.70
CA ASN A 100 -9.57 9.10 25.72
C ASN A 100 -10.60 10.04 26.39
N GLU A 101 -10.23 10.72 27.47
CA GLU A 101 -11.13 11.59 28.24
C GLU A 101 -11.74 12.77 27.45
N LYS A 102 -11.20 13.05 26.26
CA LYS A 102 -11.61 14.16 25.40
C LYS A 102 -12.17 13.69 24.07
N THR A 103 -12.39 12.38 23.88
CA THR A 103 -12.92 11.85 22.62
C THR A 103 -14.30 12.42 22.34
N ILE A 104 -14.48 12.96 21.13
CA ILE A 104 -15.74 13.51 20.66
C ILE A 104 -16.49 12.44 19.88
N ILE A 105 -17.73 12.16 20.25
CA ILE A 105 -18.60 11.23 19.56
C ILE A 105 -19.63 12.02 18.75
N ILE A 106 -19.65 11.80 17.43
CA ILE A 106 -20.64 12.34 16.51
C ILE A 106 -21.44 11.17 15.97
N SER A 107 -22.72 11.11 16.28
CA SER A 107 -23.51 9.89 16.03
C SER A 107 -24.89 10.15 15.43
N ASP A 108 -25.44 9.10 14.83
CA ASP A 108 -26.87 8.98 14.59
C ASP A 108 -27.58 8.70 15.93
N LYS A 109 -28.11 9.73 16.59
CA LYS A 109 -28.75 9.59 17.91
C LYS A 109 -30.00 8.69 17.88
N ASP A 110 -30.54 8.41 16.69
CA ASP A 110 -31.68 7.51 16.51
C ASP A 110 -31.24 6.04 16.67
N LYS A 111 -29.94 5.74 16.61
CA LYS A 111 -29.36 4.39 16.66
C LYS A 111 -28.28 4.21 17.72
N VAL A 112 -27.73 5.30 18.26
CA VAL A 112 -26.56 5.30 19.14
C VAL A 112 -26.88 5.97 20.47
N GLN A 113 -26.61 5.28 21.55
CA GLN A 113 -26.65 5.76 22.93
C GLN A 113 -25.22 5.86 23.47
N VAL A 114 -24.91 7.00 24.07
CA VAL A 114 -23.62 7.27 24.70
C VAL A 114 -23.87 7.61 26.16
N ASP A 115 -23.63 6.62 27.03
CA ASP A 115 -23.94 6.71 28.47
C ASP A 115 -22.79 7.27 29.31
N ASP A 116 -21.60 7.45 28.74
CA ASP A 116 -20.44 7.98 29.45
C ASP A 116 -20.51 9.51 29.55
N PRO A 117 -20.70 10.09 30.76
CA PRO A 117 -20.84 11.52 30.94
C PRO A 117 -19.53 12.29 30.72
N ASN A 118 -18.38 11.59 30.65
CA ASN A 118 -17.08 12.22 30.41
C ASN A 118 -16.82 12.45 28.91
N LEU A 119 -17.58 11.80 28.03
CA LEU A 119 -17.43 11.97 26.58
C LEU A 119 -18.24 13.16 26.06
N ILE A 120 -17.72 13.84 25.05
CA ILE A 120 -18.46 14.89 24.35
C ILE A 120 -19.35 14.21 23.31
N ASN A 121 -20.66 14.17 23.55
CA ASN A 121 -21.63 13.53 22.65
C ASN A 121 -22.39 14.56 21.80
N ILE A 122 -22.27 14.46 20.47
CA ILE A 122 -22.95 15.26 19.45
C ILE A 122 -23.87 14.33 18.64
N GLY A 123 -25.09 14.17 19.13
CA GLY A 123 -26.10 13.33 18.49
C GLY A 123 -26.92 14.09 17.44
N LEU A 124 -26.90 13.62 16.19
CA LEU A 124 -27.75 14.12 15.09
C LEU A 124 -28.90 13.11 14.84
N SER A 125 -30.15 13.59 14.72
CA SER A 125 -31.23 12.70 14.23
C SER A 125 -31.15 12.67 12.71
N LEU A 126 -30.54 11.61 12.17
CA LEU A 126 -30.42 11.46 10.72
C LEU A 126 -31.79 11.22 10.07
N LYS A 127 -32.73 10.60 10.80
CA LYS A 127 -34.10 10.40 10.31
C LYS A 127 -34.86 11.70 10.08
N GLU A 128 -34.55 12.75 10.85
CA GLU A 128 -35.14 14.09 10.66
C GLU A 128 -34.47 14.91 9.54
N ILE A 129 -33.23 14.56 9.17
CA ILE A 129 -32.44 15.30 8.17
C ILE A 129 -32.63 14.70 6.78
N ILE A 130 -32.65 13.36 6.71
CA ILE A 130 -32.71 12.60 5.46
C ILE A 130 -34.18 12.41 5.06
N GLU A 131 -34.61 13.18 4.06
CA GLU A 131 -35.97 13.09 3.50
C GLU A 131 -36.12 11.83 2.62
N ASP A 132 -35.14 11.58 1.74
CA ASP A 132 -35.15 10.45 0.83
C ASP A 132 -34.48 9.22 1.45
N LYS A 133 -35.32 8.26 1.87
CA LYS A 133 -34.86 7.00 2.46
C LYS A 133 -34.00 6.16 1.52
N ALA A 134 -34.15 6.29 0.20
CA ALA A 134 -33.33 5.57 -0.76
C ALA A 134 -31.87 6.05 -0.76
N LEU A 135 -31.63 7.29 -0.30
CA LEU A 135 -30.30 7.90 -0.21
C LEU A 135 -29.70 7.86 1.20
N THR A 136 -30.30 7.08 2.12
CA THR A 136 -29.89 7.05 3.53
C THR A 136 -28.39 6.76 3.70
N ILE A 137 -27.86 5.78 2.97
CA ILE A 137 -26.45 5.38 3.07
C ILE A 137 -25.53 6.54 2.67
N GLN A 138 -25.79 7.13 1.51
CA GLN A 138 -24.97 8.19 0.93
C GLN A 138 -25.05 9.49 1.74
N LEU A 139 -26.20 9.79 2.33
CA LEU A 139 -26.44 11.03 3.09
C LEU A 139 -26.03 10.92 4.55
N SER A 140 -26.02 9.72 5.15
CA SER A 140 -25.63 9.54 6.56
C SER A 140 -24.19 9.99 6.81
N GLY A 141 -23.24 9.57 5.96
CA GLY A 141 -21.85 9.98 6.07
C GLY A 141 -21.66 11.48 5.92
N ILE A 142 -22.38 12.09 4.99
CA ILE A 142 -22.34 13.55 4.77
C ILE A 142 -22.84 14.30 6.01
N CYS A 143 -23.90 13.83 6.65
CA CYS A 143 -24.43 14.46 7.86
C CYS A 143 -23.44 14.36 9.03
N LEU A 144 -22.83 13.19 9.25
CA LEU A 144 -21.84 13.00 10.30
C LEU A 144 -20.58 13.83 10.05
N VAL A 145 -20.14 13.93 8.79
CA VAL A 145 -19.01 14.77 8.40
C VAL A 145 -19.33 16.26 8.50
N ALA A 146 -20.56 16.69 8.22
CA ALA A 146 -20.99 18.06 8.51
C ALA A 146 -20.92 18.36 10.02
N GLY A 147 -21.29 17.36 10.84
CA GLY A 147 -21.06 17.37 12.29
C GLY A 147 -19.58 17.57 12.66
N LEU A 148 -18.69 16.81 12.02
CA LEU A 148 -17.24 16.94 12.20
C LEU A 148 -16.77 18.35 11.84
N CYS A 149 -17.15 18.88 10.67
CA CYS A 149 -16.76 20.21 10.23
C CYS A 149 -17.16 21.28 11.24
N LYS A 150 -18.41 21.25 11.73
CA LYS A 150 -18.87 22.22 12.73
C LYS A 150 -18.09 22.12 14.03
N THR A 151 -17.81 20.91 14.48
CA THR A 151 -17.06 20.62 15.72
C THR A 151 -15.63 21.15 15.65
N LEU A 152 -15.00 21.03 14.48
CA LEU A 152 -13.63 21.49 14.19
C LEU A 152 -13.56 22.96 13.73
N ASN A 153 -14.67 23.69 13.76
CA ASN A 153 -14.77 25.07 13.28
C ASN A 153 -14.33 25.23 11.79
N ILE A 154 -14.62 24.22 10.97
CA ILE A 154 -14.38 24.21 9.52
C ILE A 154 -15.63 24.74 8.82
N GLU A 155 -15.45 25.73 7.94
CA GLU A 155 -16.55 26.33 7.19
C GLU A 155 -17.29 25.30 6.31
N LEU A 156 -18.62 25.37 6.31
CA LEU A 156 -19.48 24.50 5.49
C LEU A 156 -19.14 24.59 4.00
N SER A 157 -18.75 25.76 3.51
CA SER A 157 -18.31 26.00 2.13
C SER A 157 -17.24 25.01 1.67
N LEU A 158 -16.29 24.68 2.53
CA LEU A 158 -15.22 23.72 2.22
C LEU A 158 -15.79 22.31 1.98
N LEU A 159 -16.72 21.87 2.83
CA LEU A 159 -17.38 20.58 2.67
C LEU A 159 -18.19 20.55 1.36
N GLU A 160 -18.95 21.61 1.08
CA GLU A 160 -19.73 21.71 -0.16
C GLU A 160 -18.85 21.61 -1.41
N ASP A 161 -17.69 22.27 -1.41
CA ASP A 161 -16.76 22.25 -2.54
C ASP A 161 -16.12 20.87 -2.77
N ILE A 162 -15.82 20.13 -1.69
CA ILE A 162 -15.34 18.75 -1.79
C ILE A 162 -16.44 17.83 -2.33
N ILE A 163 -17.68 17.98 -1.86
CA ILE A 163 -18.83 17.20 -2.37
C ILE A 163 -19.03 17.45 -3.87
N LYS A 164 -18.98 18.71 -4.32
CA LYS A 164 -19.10 19.09 -5.74
C LYS A 164 -18.03 18.44 -6.60
N LYS A 165 -16.77 18.44 -6.13
CA LYS A 165 -15.63 17.94 -6.90
C LYS A 165 -15.59 16.42 -6.96
N ASN A 166 -15.76 15.75 -5.82
CA ASN A 166 -15.47 14.32 -5.69
C ASN A 166 -16.72 13.44 -5.76
N ASN A 167 -17.91 14.00 -5.59
CA ASN A 167 -19.12 13.20 -5.38
C ASN A 167 -20.38 13.79 -6.07
N PRO A 168 -20.34 14.04 -7.39
CA PRO A 168 -21.34 14.85 -8.10
C PRO A 168 -22.74 14.22 -8.24
N LYS A 169 -22.88 12.91 -8.02
CA LYS A 169 -24.20 12.24 -8.05
C LYS A 169 -25.06 12.69 -6.86
N PHE A 170 -26.34 13.01 -7.12
CA PHE A 170 -27.32 13.50 -6.12
C PHE A 170 -26.86 14.76 -5.37
N LEU A 171 -26.17 15.67 -6.08
CA LEU A 171 -25.49 16.82 -5.48
C LEU A 171 -26.41 17.71 -4.65
N GLU A 172 -27.60 18.06 -5.15
CA GLU A 172 -28.54 18.94 -4.43
C GLU A 172 -28.98 18.35 -3.08
N GLN A 173 -29.33 17.06 -3.07
CA GLN A 173 -29.72 16.33 -1.86
C GLN A 173 -28.57 16.29 -0.85
N LYS A 174 -27.34 16.05 -1.33
CA LYS A 174 -26.12 16.03 -0.51
C LYS A 174 -25.84 17.38 0.13
N LEU A 175 -25.87 18.46 -0.64
CA LEU A 175 -25.63 19.83 -0.14
C LEU A 175 -26.71 20.25 0.87
N LYS A 176 -27.98 19.94 0.58
CA LYS A 176 -29.09 20.21 1.51
C LYS A 176 -28.91 19.46 2.84
N ALA A 177 -28.61 18.16 2.79
CA ALA A 177 -28.38 17.36 3.99
C ALA A 177 -27.18 17.85 4.80
N ALA A 178 -26.06 18.19 4.14
CA ALA A 178 -24.88 18.75 4.78
C ALA A 178 -25.20 20.05 5.53
N LYS A 179 -25.93 20.97 4.90
CA LYS A 179 -26.33 22.24 5.51
C LYS A 179 -27.21 22.05 6.75
N ILE A 180 -28.27 21.25 6.63
CA ILE A 180 -29.19 20.99 7.76
C ILE A 180 -28.45 20.32 8.91
N ALA A 181 -27.60 19.33 8.62
CA ALA A 181 -26.80 18.66 9.63
C ALA A 181 -25.85 19.64 10.33
N TYR A 182 -25.13 20.48 9.57
CA TYR A 182 -24.21 21.49 10.10
C TYR A 182 -24.89 22.50 11.03
N GLU A 183 -26.11 22.94 10.69
CA GLU A 183 -26.92 23.86 11.49
C GLU A 183 -27.51 23.21 12.75
N LYS A 184 -27.85 21.90 12.69
CA LYS A 184 -28.43 21.15 13.82
C LYS A 184 -27.41 20.70 14.86
N VAL A 185 -26.10 20.83 14.61
CA VAL A 185 -25.07 20.53 15.61
C VAL A 185 -25.19 21.49 16.78
N ASN A 186 -25.60 20.95 17.92
CA ASN A 186 -25.64 21.69 19.17
C ASN A 186 -24.38 21.41 19.98
N ILE A 187 -23.38 22.28 19.82
CA ILE A 187 -22.12 22.22 20.56
C ILE A 187 -21.95 23.51 21.37
N LYS A 188 -21.56 23.41 22.65
CA LYS A 188 -21.30 24.60 23.45
C LYS A 188 -20.02 25.28 22.97
N ASN A 189 -19.95 26.61 23.07
CA ASN A 189 -18.79 27.39 22.59
C ASN A 189 -17.46 27.02 23.25
N ASP A 190 -17.47 26.40 24.43
CA ASP A 190 -16.31 25.86 25.14
C ASP A 190 -15.91 24.44 24.69
N GLN A 191 -16.77 23.74 23.93
CA GLN A 191 -16.53 22.42 23.35
C GLN A 191 -16.08 22.48 21.88
N ILE A 192 -16.21 23.64 21.23
CA ILE A 192 -15.69 23.86 19.87
C ILE A 192 -14.16 23.90 19.91
N ILE A 193 -13.49 23.14 19.06
CA ILE A 193 -12.05 23.26 18.87
C ILE A 193 -11.82 24.59 18.12
N LYS A 194 -11.46 25.63 18.88
CA LYS A 194 -11.58 27.03 18.42
C LYS A 194 -10.65 27.38 17.27
N GLU A 195 -9.44 26.81 17.22
CA GLU A 195 -8.52 27.03 16.11
C GLU A 195 -7.60 25.83 15.86
N ILE A 196 -7.69 25.25 14.66
CA ILE A 196 -6.58 24.51 14.04
C ILE A 196 -5.62 25.58 13.49
N LYS A 197 -4.94 26.31 14.39
CA LYS A 197 -4.05 27.41 14.03
C LYS A 197 -2.64 26.93 13.77
N GLU A 198 -2.54 26.15 12.71
CA GLU A 198 -1.43 26.11 11.79
C GLU A 198 -2.09 25.50 10.55
N LYS A 199 -2.53 26.34 9.60
CA LYS A 199 -2.55 25.84 8.22
C LYS A 199 -1.13 25.36 8.04
N SER A 200 -0.91 24.04 8.10
CA SER A 200 0.41 23.52 7.83
C SER A 200 0.79 24.15 6.49
N LYS A 201 2.02 24.66 6.39
CA LYS A 201 2.48 25.27 5.13
C LYS A 201 2.61 24.22 4.02
N ASN A 202 2.18 22.99 4.25
CA ASN A 202 2.23 21.92 3.28
C ASN A 202 1.26 22.25 2.14
N GLU A 203 1.74 22.06 0.92
CA GLU A 203 0.90 22.12 -0.26
C GLU A 203 -0.21 21.08 -0.16
N GLN A 204 -1.36 21.37 -0.77
CA GLN A 204 -2.47 20.41 -0.81
C GLN A 204 -2.06 19.23 -1.68
N LEU A 205 -1.83 18.08 -1.04
CA LEU A 205 -1.41 16.86 -1.73
C LEU A 205 -2.63 16.03 -2.16
N PRO A 206 -2.58 15.39 -3.36
CA PRO A 206 -3.56 14.39 -3.74
C PRO A 206 -3.56 13.23 -2.74
N ILE A 207 -4.73 12.63 -2.54
CA ILE A 207 -4.89 11.43 -1.72
C ILE A 207 -5.03 10.25 -2.68
N LEU A 208 -4.13 9.28 -2.55
CA LEU A 208 -4.09 8.09 -3.40
C LEU A 208 -3.99 6.84 -2.53
N SER A 209 -4.62 5.77 -2.97
CA SER A 209 -4.37 4.44 -2.42
C SER A 209 -3.01 3.91 -2.86
N GLY A 210 -2.44 2.98 -2.10
CA GLY A 210 -1.22 2.29 -2.55
C GLY A 210 -1.44 1.50 -3.85
N SER A 211 -2.65 0.97 -4.08
CA SER A 211 -3.00 0.31 -5.34
C SER A 211 -2.98 1.26 -6.54
N GLU A 212 -3.56 2.46 -6.40
CA GLU A 212 -3.49 3.50 -7.43
C GLU A 212 -2.04 3.94 -7.67
N ALA A 213 -1.25 4.10 -6.61
CA ALA A 213 0.17 4.45 -6.75
C ALA A 213 0.97 3.39 -7.53
N ILE A 214 0.74 2.09 -7.26
CA ILE A 214 1.34 0.98 -8.03
C ILE A 214 0.92 1.07 -9.50
N GLY A 215 -0.39 1.18 -9.77
CA GLY A 215 -0.92 1.28 -11.13
C GLY A 215 -0.33 2.46 -11.91
N LEU A 216 -0.28 3.64 -11.29
CA LEU A 216 0.32 4.85 -11.87
C LEU A 216 1.83 4.71 -12.11
N GLY A 217 2.56 4.05 -11.20
CA GLY A 217 3.99 3.77 -11.38
C GLY A 217 4.26 2.83 -12.56
N LEU A 218 3.45 1.78 -12.72
CA LEU A 218 3.52 0.88 -13.86
C LEU A 218 3.21 1.62 -15.17
N LEU A 219 2.14 2.42 -15.20
CA LEU A 219 1.77 3.26 -16.36
C LEU A 219 2.88 4.22 -16.74
N LYS A 220 3.52 4.87 -15.75
CA LYS A 220 4.63 5.79 -16.00
C LYS A 220 5.83 5.10 -16.66
N ALA A 221 6.02 3.82 -16.39
CA ALA A 221 7.03 2.98 -17.03
C ALA A 221 6.50 2.23 -18.27
N GLY A 222 5.39 2.68 -18.86
CA GLY A 222 4.89 2.20 -20.15
C GLY A 222 4.11 0.89 -20.07
N LEU A 223 3.34 0.65 -19.01
CA LEU A 223 2.38 -0.47 -18.97
C LEU A 223 1.37 -0.37 -20.12
N GLU A 224 1.22 -1.45 -20.88
CA GLU A 224 0.30 -1.57 -22.03
C GLU A 224 -0.79 -2.63 -21.79
N ALA A 225 -0.55 -3.62 -20.93
CA ALA A 225 -1.54 -4.64 -20.59
C ALA A 225 -1.53 -4.99 -19.10
N TYR A 226 -2.70 -5.05 -18.47
CA TYR A 226 -2.86 -5.54 -17.10
C TYR A 226 -3.80 -6.74 -17.07
N ILE A 227 -3.30 -7.87 -16.58
CA ILE A 227 -4.02 -9.14 -16.57
C ILE A 227 -4.20 -9.58 -15.13
N ALA A 228 -5.44 -9.76 -14.67
CA ALA A 228 -5.67 -10.18 -13.29
C ALA A 228 -6.96 -10.97 -13.13
N TYR A 229 -6.89 -11.99 -12.27
CA TYR A 229 -8.06 -12.61 -11.67
C TYR A 229 -8.37 -11.87 -10.36
N PRO A 230 -9.62 -11.43 -10.10
CA PRO A 230 -9.93 -10.66 -8.92
C PRO A 230 -9.56 -11.39 -7.63
N MET A 231 -8.60 -10.84 -6.88
CA MET A 231 -8.21 -11.34 -5.57
C MET A 231 -7.74 -10.20 -4.66
N THR A 232 -8.31 -10.12 -3.46
CA THR A 232 -7.88 -9.17 -2.42
C THR A 232 -6.44 -9.47 -1.99
N PRO A 233 -5.55 -8.47 -1.85
CA PRO A 233 -5.81 -7.04 -1.87
C PRO A 233 -5.49 -6.31 -3.18
N THR A 234 -5.23 -7.00 -4.30
CA THR A 234 -4.79 -6.36 -5.55
C THR A 234 -5.91 -6.01 -6.52
N SER A 235 -7.15 -6.45 -6.28
CA SER A 235 -8.32 -6.09 -7.10
C SER A 235 -8.49 -4.58 -7.34
N PRO A 236 -8.20 -3.66 -6.39
CA PRO A 236 -8.34 -2.23 -6.67
C PRO A 236 -7.43 -1.71 -7.78
N ILE A 237 -6.28 -2.35 -8.04
CA ILE A 237 -5.44 -2.01 -9.21
C ILE A 237 -6.20 -2.35 -10.51
N LEU A 238 -6.85 -3.52 -10.54
CA LEU A 238 -7.68 -3.93 -11.66
C LEU A 238 -8.84 -2.97 -11.88
N GLU A 239 -9.55 -2.61 -10.81
CA GLU A 239 -10.69 -1.68 -10.87
C GLU A 239 -10.26 -0.29 -11.36
N PHE A 240 -9.15 0.24 -10.84
CA PHE A 240 -8.58 1.52 -11.26
C PHE A 240 -8.19 1.51 -12.75
N LEU A 241 -7.44 0.51 -13.19
CA LEU A 241 -6.99 0.44 -14.59
C LEU A 241 -8.16 0.17 -15.55
N ALA A 242 -9.13 -0.68 -15.17
CA ALA A 242 -10.32 -0.97 -15.98
C ALA A 242 -11.20 0.28 -16.15
N ALA A 243 -11.37 1.06 -15.08
CA ALA A 243 -12.16 2.29 -15.13
C ALA A 243 -11.56 3.34 -16.09
N ASN A 244 -10.24 3.29 -16.31
CA ASN A 244 -9.49 4.26 -17.12
C ASN A 244 -8.90 3.66 -18.41
N GLU A 245 -9.28 2.43 -18.78
CA GLU A 245 -8.67 1.64 -19.86
C GLU A 245 -8.55 2.41 -21.18
N LYS A 246 -9.67 3.04 -21.60
CA LYS A 246 -9.75 3.79 -22.86
C LYS A 246 -8.90 5.06 -22.86
N GLU A 247 -8.86 5.76 -21.75
CA GLU A 247 -8.09 7.02 -21.62
C GLU A 247 -6.58 6.73 -21.59
N LEU A 248 -6.20 5.62 -20.96
CA LEU A 248 -4.82 5.20 -20.79
C LEU A 248 -4.27 4.39 -21.98
N GLY A 249 -5.13 3.95 -22.90
CA GLY A 249 -4.72 3.15 -24.06
C GLY A 249 -4.16 1.78 -23.69
N LEU A 250 -4.68 1.18 -22.60
CA LEU A 250 -4.20 -0.08 -22.03
C LEU A 250 -5.18 -1.22 -22.35
N HIS A 251 -4.72 -2.47 -22.32
CA HIS A 251 -5.57 -3.66 -22.34
C HIS A 251 -5.78 -4.21 -20.93
N VAL A 252 -7.01 -4.21 -20.42
CA VAL A 252 -7.34 -4.88 -19.16
C VAL A 252 -8.03 -6.21 -19.43
N VAL A 253 -7.45 -7.31 -18.95
CA VAL A 253 -7.98 -8.66 -19.18
C VAL A 253 -8.31 -9.33 -17.85
N LEU A 254 -9.51 -9.94 -17.78
CA LEU A 254 -9.95 -10.80 -16.67
C LEU A 254 -10.05 -12.26 -17.16
N PRO A 255 -8.99 -13.07 -16.96
CA PRO A 255 -9.04 -14.50 -17.25
C PRO A 255 -9.82 -15.28 -16.20
N GLU A 256 -10.02 -16.56 -16.44
CA GLU A 256 -10.78 -17.49 -15.61
C GLU A 256 -10.03 -17.98 -14.35
N SER A 257 -8.69 -17.86 -14.32
CA SER A 257 -7.85 -18.31 -13.21
C SER A 257 -6.47 -17.65 -13.21
N GLU A 258 -5.74 -17.73 -12.11
CA GLU A 258 -4.37 -17.23 -12.01
C GLU A 258 -3.37 -17.96 -12.91
N ILE A 259 -3.65 -19.22 -13.30
CA ILE A 259 -2.87 -19.94 -14.31
C ILE A 259 -3.00 -19.22 -15.66
N ALA A 260 -4.24 -18.92 -16.06
CA ALA A 260 -4.52 -18.20 -17.30
C ALA A 260 -3.93 -16.78 -17.26
N VAL A 261 -3.99 -16.09 -16.11
CA VAL A 261 -3.36 -14.78 -15.92
C VAL A 261 -1.88 -14.78 -16.28
N MET A 262 -1.10 -15.68 -15.67
CA MET A 262 0.35 -15.69 -15.91
C MET A 262 0.68 -16.14 -17.33
N LEU A 263 -0.01 -17.15 -17.87
CA LEU A 263 0.23 -17.61 -19.25
C LEU A 263 -0.14 -16.54 -20.29
N MET A 264 -1.24 -15.81 -20.11
CA MET A 264 -1.61 -14.69 -20.98
C MET A 264 -0.57 -13.56 -20.90
N ALA A 265 -0.12 -13.22 -19.69
CA ALA A 265 0.93 -12.21 -19.49
C ALA A 265 2.20 -12.57 -20.27
N LEU A 266 2.65 -13.82 -20.23
CA LEU A 266 3.81 -14.27 -21.01
C LEU A 266 3.56 -14.29 -22.53
N GLY A 267 2.31 -14.52 -22.96
CA GLY A 267 1.89 -14.32 -24.35
C GLY A 267 2.02 -12.86 -24.79
N TYR A 268 1.59 -11.91 -23.95
CA TYR A 268 1.81 -10.48 -24.17
C TYR A 268 3.30 -10.13 -24.24
N SER A 269 4.12 -10.65 -23.31
CA SER A 269 5.57 -10.45 -23.32
C SER A 269 6.22 -10.96 -24.59
N TYR A 270 5.79 -12.11 -25.09
CA TYR A 270 6.27 -12.69 -26.35
C TYR A 270 5.94 -11.82 -27.56
N MET A 271 4.83 -11.08 -27.52
CA MET A 271 4.44 -10.10 -28.54
C MET A 271 5.02 -8.70 -28.31
N GLY A 272 5.83 -8.50 -27.26
CA GLY A 272 6.47 -7.22 -26.97
C GLY A 272 5.60 -6.20 -26.25
N VAL A 273 4.49 -6.64 -25.65
CA VAL A 273 3.57 -5.77 -24.91
C VAL A 273 3.95 -5.73 -23.43
N ARG A 274 4.27 -4.54 -22.92
CA ARG A 274 4.60 -4.30 -21.51
C ARG A 274 3.44 -4.65 -20.61
N ASN A 275 3.61 -5.70 -19.80
CA ASN A 275 2.53 -6.23 -18.99
C ASN A 275 2.87 -6.34 -17.51
N ALA A 276 1.81 -6.29 -16.71
CA ALA A 276 1.83 -6.59 -15.30
C ALA A 276 0.59 -7.42 -14.91
N VAL A 277 0.71 -8.16 -13.82
CA VAL A 277 -0.36 -8.95 -13.24
C VAL A 277 -0.55 -8.63 -11.76
N GLY A 278 -1.76 -8.81 -11.24
CA GLY A 278 -2.09 -8.66 -9.82
C GLY A 278 -2.53 -9.97 -9.20
N THR A 279 -1.97 -10.32 -8.04
CA THR A 279 -2.33 -11.52 -7.29
C THR A 279 -1.99 -11.40 -5.80
N SER A 280 -2.15 -12.50 -5.06
CA SER A 280 -1.87 -12.69 -3.64
C SER A 280 -1.38 -14.12 -3.41
N GLY A 281 -0.99 -14.52 -2.19
CA GLY A 281 -0.29 -15.78 -1.93
C GLY A 281 -0.94 -17.04 -2.55
N GLY A 282 -2.27 -17.17 -2.47
CA GLY A 282 -3.00 -18.32 -3.05
C GLY A 282 -2.90 -18.36 -4.58
N GLY A 283 -3.21 -17.25 -5.25
CA GLY A 283 -3.10 -17.14 -6.70
C GLY A 283 -1.66 -17.22 -7.20
N PHE A 284 -0.71 -16.62 -6.48
CA PHE A 284 0.72 -16.74 -6.81
C PHE A 284 1.18 -18.19 -6.77
N SER A 285 0.65 -19.01 -5.84
CA SER A 285 0.89 -20.47 -5.82
C SER A 285 0.47 -21.18 -7.10
N LEU A 286 -0.60 -20.73 -7.75
CA LEU A 286 -1.04 -21.25 -9.05
C LEU A 286 -0.17 -20.74 -10.22
N MET A 287 0.47 -19.58 -10.08
CA MET A 287 1.34 -18.99 -11.10
C MET A 287 2.75 -19.60 -11.13
N VAL A 288 3.16 -20.36 -10.10
CA VAL A 288 4.56 -20.80 -9.89
C VAL A 288 5.17 -21.56 -11.08
N GLU A 289 4.40 -22.41 -11.74
CA GLU A 289 4.90 -23.14 -12.92
C GLU A 289 5.19 -22.18 -14.08
N ALA A 290 4.25 -21.27 -14.38
CA ALA A 290 4.41 -20.26 -15.42
C ALA A 290 5.49 -19.22 -15.08
N LEU A 291 5.74 -18.95 -13.79
CA LEU A 291 6.90 -18.16 -13.36
C LEU A 291 8.22 -18.83 -13.76
N GLY A 292 8.31 -20.16 -13.69
CA GLY A 292 9.46 -20.92 -14.19
C GLY A 292 9.63 -20.78 -15.71
N LEU A 293 8.52 -20.81 -16.45
CA LEU A 293 8.52 -20.52 -17.89
C LEU A 293 9.01 -19.09 -18.18
N SER A 294 8.60 -18.08 -17.39
CA SER A 294 9.09 -16.70 -17.53
C SER A 294 10.61 -16.63 -17.38
N GLY A 295 11.17 -17.28 -16.35
CA GLY A 295 12.62 -17.34 -16.12
C GLY A 295 13.36 -18.07 -17.23
N GLN A 296 12.90 -19.27 -17.60
CA GLN A 296 13.55 -20.11 -18.61
C GLN A 296 13.47 -19.52 -20.01
N ALA A 297 12.31 -19.00 -20.41
CA ALA A 297 12.11 -18.42 -21.74
C ALA A 297 12.53 -16.94 -21.83
N GLU A 298 12.99 -16.36 -20.72
CA GLU A 298 13.39 -14.95 -20.59
C GLU A 298 12.28 -13.99 -21.01
N LEU A 299 11.04 -14.28 -20.59
CA LEU A 299 9.86 -13.48 -20.90
C LEU A 299 9.57 -12.53 -19.74
N PRO A 300 9.71 -11.20 -19.92
CA PRO A 300 9.55 -10.24 -18.83
C PRO A 300 8.09 -10.11 -18.41
N ALA A 301 7.82 -10.13 -17.11
CA ALA A 301 6.50 -9.85 -16.56
C ALA A 301 6.65 -9.23 -15.16
N VAL A 302 5.81 -8.26 -14.83
CA VAL A 302 5.74 -7.69 -13.48
C VAL A 302 4.59 -8.33 -12.72
N ILE A 303 4.87 -8.91 -11.55
CA ILE A 303 3.88 -9.53 -10.68
C ILE A 303 3.70 -8.65 -9.45
N VAL A 304 2.53 -8.03 -9.30
CA VAL A 304 2.13 -7.38 -8.06
C VAL A 304 1.59 -8.46 -7.12
N MET A 305 2.37 -8.76 -6.08
CA MET A 305 2.08 -9.79 -5.10
C MET A 305 1.61 -9.11 -3.81
N GLY A 306 0.29 -9.02 -3.63
CA GLY A 306 -0.32 -8.43 -2.45
C GLY A 306 -0.44 -9.44 -1.31
N GLN A 307 0.46 -9.35 -0.34
CA GLN A 307 0.44 -10.23 0.82
C GLN A 307 -0.80 -9.99 1.69
N ARG A 308 -1.35 -11.09 2.20
CA ARG A 308 -2.47 -11.14 3.15
C ARG A 308 -2.25 -12.29 4.10
N SER A 309 -2.99 -12.36 5.21
CA SER A 309 -2.80 -13.42 6.19
C SER A 309 -3.08 -14.80 5.58
N GLY A 310 -2.06 -15.65 5.48
CA GLY A 310 -2.16 -17.08 5.14
C GLY A 310 -2.11 -17.99 6.38
N PRO A 311 -1.89 -19.31 6.22
CA PRO A 311 -1.75 -20.05 4.95
C PRO A 311 -3.10 -20.31 4.26
N SER A 312 -3.06 -20.81 3.01
CA SER A 312 -4.25 -21.09 2.20
C SER A 312 -5.14 -19.84 2.04
N THR A 313 -6.45 -19.95 2.20
CA THR A 313 -7.36 -18.78 2.23
C THR A 313 -6.98 -17.79 3.33
N GLY A 314 -6.58 -18.32 4.49
CA GLY A 314 -6.22 -17.57 5.68
C GLY A 314 -7.28 -16.53 6.05
N MET A 315 -6.88 -15.27 6.20
CA MET A 315 -7.78 -14.16 6.44
C MET A 315 -7.68 -13.12 5.31
N PRO A 316 -8.51 -13.24 4.25
CA PRO A 316 -8.31 -12.52 2.98
C PRO A 316 -8.30 -10.99 3.06
N THR A 317 -8.95 -10.41 4.06
CA THR A 317 -9.11 -8.96 4.23
C THR A 317 -8.12 -8.35 5.24
N TYR A 318 -7.16 -9.15 5.70
CA TYR A 318 -6.19 -8.79 6.73
C TYR A 318 -4.76 -8.92 6.24
N THR A 319 -3.87 -8.13 6.86
CA THR A 319 -2.50 -7.98 6.37
C THR A 319 -1.58 -9.03 6.98
N ALA A 320 -0.53 -9.37 6.26
CA ALA A 320 0.60 -10.14 6.77
C ALA A 320 1.81 -9.93 5.86
N GLN A 321 2.99 -10.27 6.37
CA GLN A 321 4.24 -10.26 5.62
C GLN A 321 4.86 -11.68 5.60
N THR A 322 4.03 -12.67 5.24
CA THR A 322 4.33 -14.10 5.41
C THR A 322 4.89 -14.79 4.18
N ASP A 323 5.10 -14.06 3.08
CA ASP A 323 5.31 -14.70 1.78
C ASP A 323 6.70 -14.40 1.18
N LEU A 324 7.60 -13.74 1.93
CA LEU A 324 8.94 -13.37 1.47
C LEU A 324 9.76 -14.59 1.02
N HIS A 325 9.91 -15.61 1.88
CA HIS A 325 10.64 -16.83 1.50
C HIS A 325 9.95 -17.62 0.40
N PHE A 326 8.62 -17.49 0.28
CA PHE A 326 7.89 -18.12 -0.81
C PHE A 326 8.25 -17.46 -2.14
N VAL A 327 8.16 -16.14 -2.27
CA VAL A 327 8.51 -15.43 -3.52
C VAL A 327 10.00 -15.53 -3.87
N LEU A 328 10.88 -15.58 -2.86
CA LEU A 328 12.32 -15.75 -3.05
C LEU A 328 12.67 -17.10 -3.67
N ASN A 329 11.89 -18.15 -3.41
CA ASN A 329 12.20 -19.53 -3.80
C ASN A 329 11.13 -20.14 -4.72
N ALA A 330 10.23 -19.32 -5.27
CA ALA A 330 9.15 -19.80 -6.10
C ALA A 330 9.67 -20.35 -7.44
N SER A 331 9.11 -21.50 -7.82
CA SER A 331 9.38 -22.28 -9.02
C SER A 331 10.63 -23.15 -8.94
N GLN A 332 10.59 -24.28 -9.66
CA GLN A 332 11.70 -25.22 -9.75
C GLN A 332 12.88 -24.63 -10.55
N GLY A 333 14.10 -25.01 -10.15
CA GLY A 333 15.33 -24.51 -10.79
C GLY A 333 15.70 -23.09 -10.37
N GLU A 334 16.72 -22.54 -11.02
CA GLU A 334 17.34 -21.26 -10.67
C GLU A 334 17.22 -20.28 -11.83
N PHE A 335 16.69 -19.09 -11.55
CA PHE A 335 16.60 -18.00 -12.52
C PHE A 335 16.53 -16.65 -11.79
N PRO A 336 17.02 -15.57 -12.41
CA PRO A 336 17.02 -14.26 -11.80
C PRO A 336 15.60 -13.71 -11.65
N ARG A 337 15.37 -12.97 -10.57
CA ARG A 337 14.14 -12.21 -10.32
C ARG A 337 14.46 -10.95 -9.53
N LEU A 338 13.79 -9.86 -9.89
CA LEU A 338 13.76 -8.66 -9.07
C LEU A 338 12.63 -8.77 -8.05
N ILE A 339 12.88 -8.52 -6.78
CA ILE A 339 11.86 -8.49 -5.73
C ILE A 339 12.03 -7.20 -4.95
N VAL A 340 10.99 -6.37 -4.94
CA VAL A 340 10.94 -5.06 -4.26
C VAL A 340 9.77 -5.02 -3.27
N ALA A 341 9.93 -4.40 -2.11
CA ALA A 341 8.92 -4.30 -1.07
C ALA A 341 8.75 -2.83 -0.60
N PRO A 342 7.97 -2.02 -1.36
CA PRO A 342 7.76 -0.60 -1.03
C PRO A 342 7.00 -0.43 0.30
N GLY A 343 7.31 0.64 1.05
CA GLY A 343 6.72 0.89 2.37
C GLY A 343 5.61 1.94 2.43
N ASP A 344 5.45 2.75 1.39
CA ASP A 344 4.42 3.80 1.27
C ASP A 344 4.05 4.04 -0.21
N ALA A 345 3.11 4.96 -0.46
CA ALA A 345 2.60 5.24 -1.81
C ALA A 345 3.68 5.76 -2.77
N GLU A 346 4.60 6.63 -2.32
CA GLU A 346 5.69 7.16 -3.15
C GLU A 346 6.68 6.08 -3.55
N GLU A 347 7.06 5.21 -2.60
CA GLU A 347 7.89 4.06 -2.92
C GLU A 347 7.16 3.06 -3.81
N ALA A 348 5.86 2.86 -3.61
CA ALA A 348 5.05 1.99 -4.44
C ALA A 348 5.00 2.48 -5.89
N TYR A 349 4.79 3.78 -6.11
CA TYR A 349 4.87 4.38 -7.43
C TYR A 349 6.25 4.19 -8.06
N TYR A 350 7.31 4.60 -7.35
CA TYR A 350 8.67 4.60 -7.89
C TYR A 350 9.14 3.19 -8.21
N TRP A 351 9.05 2.27 -7.26
CA TRP A 351 9.55 0.91 -7.41
C TRP A 351 8.70 0.06 -8.35
N SER A 352 7.42 0.41 -8.57
CA SER A 352 6.64 -0.22 -9.64
C SER A 352 7.16 0.15 -11.02
N GLY A 353 7.51 1.43 -11.21
CA GLY A 353 8.13 1.88 -12.46
C GLY A 353 9.52 1.28 -12.69
N VAL A 354 10.34 1.23 -11.64
CA VAL A 354 11.66 0.55 -11.68
C VAL A 354 11.48 -0.93 -12.00
N ALA A 355 10.56 -1.63 -11.34
CA ALA A 355 10.31 -3.04 -11.57
C ALA A 355 9.93 -3.33 -13.03
N MET A 356 9.03 -2.52 -13.62
CA MET A 356 8.68 -2.62 -15.03
C MET A 356 9.90 -2.45 -15.95
N ASN A 357 10.66 -1.39 -15.76
CA ASN A 357 11.85 -1.14 -16.57
C ASN A 357 12.89 -2.25 -16.46
N LYS A 358 13.18 -2.72 -15.24
CA LYS A 358 14.19 -3.76 -15.02
C LYS A 358 13.72 -5.13 -15.49
N ALA A 359 12.44 -5.47 -15.33
CA ALA A 359 11.87 -6.69 -15.90
C ALA A 359 12.14 -6.75 -17.41
N TRP A 360 11.80 -5.68 -18.14
CA TRP A 360 11.95 -5.61 -19.59
C TRP A 360 13.41 -5.53 -20.05
N LYS A 361 14.22 -4.71 -19.41
CA LYS A 361 15.64 -4.54 -19.77
C LYS A 361 16.44 -5.83 -19.58
N TYR A 362 16.19 -6.55 -18.50
CA TYR A 362 16.92 -7.79 -18.16
C TYR A 362 16.16 -9.07 -18.51
N GLN A 363 14.97 -8.96 -19.10
CA GLN A 363 14.17 -10.07 -19.60
C GLN A 363 13.97 -11.15 -18.52
N MET A 364 13.42 -10.71 -17.39
CA MET A 364 13.18 -11.54 -16.21
C MET A 364 11.88 -11.15 -15.50
N PRO A 365 11.31 -12.03 -14.66
CA PRO A 365 10.20 -11.63 -13.81
C PRO A 365 10.64 -10.62 -12.74
N ALA A 366 9.79 -9.62 -12.49
CA ALA A 366 9.92 -8.72 -11.35
C ALA A 366 8.68 -8.83 -10.46
N ILE A 367 8.88 -8.84 -9.14
CA ILE A 367 7.82 -9.01 -8.15
C ILE A 367 7.79 -7.76 -7.27
N ILE A 368 6.63 -7.09 -7.25
CA ILE A 368 6.35 -6.01 -6.31
C ILE A 368 5.61 -6.65 -5.14
N LEU A 369 6.33 -6.86 -4.05
CA LEU A 369 5.83 -7.47 -2.83
C LEU A 369 5.19 -6.39 -1.96
N THR A 370 3.89 -6.21 -2.13
CA THR A 370 3.06 -5.30 -1.35
C THR A 370 2.29 -6.08 -0.27
N ASP A 371 1.45 -5.41 0.51
CA ASP A 371 0.56 -6.05 1.46
C ASP A 371 -0.80 -5.33 1.49
N LYS A 372 -1.79 -5.93 2.16
CA LYS A 372 -3.14 -5.34 2.26
C LYS A 372 -3.13 -3.95 2.86
N THR A 373 -2.21 -3.64 3.78
CA THR A 373 -2.12 -2.33 4.42
C THR A 373 -1.68 -1.27 3.42
N LEU A 374 -0.70 -1.57 2.57
CA LEU A 374 -0.27 -0.65 1.51
C LEU A 374 -1.36 -0.54 0.44
N GLY A 375 -1.83 -1.67 -0.08
CA GLY A 375 -2.75 -1.71 -1.21
C GLY A 375 -4.08 -0.98 -0.94
N LEU A 376 -4.64 -1.14 0.26
CA LEU A 376 -5.94 -0.54 0.64
C LEU A 376 -5.83 0.72 1.51
N GLY A 377 -4.62 1.10 1.92
CA GLY A 377 -4.39 2.33 2.65
C GLY A 377 -4.39 3.53 1.70
N TYR A 378 -4.86 4.69 2.16
CA TYR A 378 -4.75 5.95 1.41
C TYR A 378 -3.73 6.88 2.08
N TYR A 379 -2.99 7.60 1.24
CA TYR A 379 -1.86 8.42 1.63
C TYR A 379 -1.97 9.79 0.98
N SER A 380 -1.52 10.84 1.67
CA SER A 380 -1.10 12.06 1.00
C SER A 380 0.11 11.76 0.13
N PHE A 381 -0.04 11.88 -1.18
CA PHE A 381 0.99 11.57 -2.16
C PHE A 381 1.68 12.84 -2.64
N ASP A 382 2.99 12.91 -2.44
CA ASP A 382 3.82 14.01 -2.91
C ASP A 382 4.71 13.58 -4.07
N ALA A 383 4.32 13.97 -5.29
CA ALA A 383 5.06 13.67 -6.49
C ALA A 383 6.46 14.29 -6.51
N SER A 384 6.71 15.37 -5.74
CA SER A 384 8.03 16.02 -5.68
C SER A 384 9.06 15.19 -4.91
N LEU A 385 8.61 14.27 -4.05
CA LEU A 385 9.46 13.35 -3.31
C LEU A 385 9.82 12.10 -4.12
N VAL A 386 9.20 11.90 -5.28
CA VAL A 386 9.39 10.72 -6.12
C VAL A 386 10.42 11.02 -7.21
N PRO A 387 11.51 10.24 -7.30
CA PRO A 387 12.44 10.38 -8.42
C PRO A 387 11.72 10.13 -9.75
N GLU A 388 12.19 10.79 -10.81
CA GLU A 388 11.58 10.67 -12.13
C GLU A 388 11.70 9.23 -12.66
N VAL A 389 10.56 8.67 -13.07
CA VAL A 389 10.50 7.38 -13.78
C VAL A 389 10.36 7.67 -15.27
N LYS A 390 11.34 7.22 -16.06
CA LYS A 390 11.31 7.21 -17.54
C LYS A 390 11.24 5.78 -18.05
N VAL A 391 10.57 5.58 -19.17
CA VAL A 391 10.58 4.29 -19.86
C VAL A 391 12.02 3.97 -20.28
N GLU A 392 12.55 2.83 -19.82
CA GLU A 392 13.84 2.29 -20.30
C GLU A 392 13.59 1.27 -21.40
N GLU A 393 14.07 1.52 -22.61
CA GLU A 393 13.89 0.58 -23.74
C GLU A 393 14.57 -0.77 -23.52
N ALA A 394 13.96 -1.83 -24.06
CA ALA A 394 14.59 -3.14 -24.13
C ALA A 394 15.73 -3.14 -25.16
N ILE A 395 16.71 -4.03 -24.98
CA ILE A 395 17.79 -4.20 -25.97
C ILE A 395 17.21 -4.97 -27.16
N LEU A 396 16.93 -4.27 -28.26
CA LEU A 396 16.35 -4.86 -29.46
C LEU A 396 17.43 -5.46 -30.37
N TRP A 397 17.08 -6.54 -31.07
CA TRP A 397 17.91 -7.06 -32.15
C TRP A 397 18.03 -6.04 -33.30
N ASP A 398 19.23 -5.87 -33.83
CA ASP A 398 19.58 -4.95 -34.91
C ASP A 398 19.04 -5.34 -36.29
N ARG A 399 18.31 -6.47 -36.37
CA ARG A 399 17.75 -7.06 -37.59
C ARG A 399 18.80 -7.50 -38.61
N GLN A 400 20.03 -7.75 -38.17
CA GLN A 400 21.10 -8.26 -39.03
C GLN A 400 21.30 -9.77 -38.88
N GLY A 401 21.30 -10.46 -40.02
CA GLY A 401 21.58 -11.90 -40.10
C GLY A 401 20.44 -12.79 -39.61
N GLN A 402 20.79 -13.99 -39.14
CA GLN A 402 19.84 -14.93 -38.57
C GLN A 402 19.63 -14.61 -37.08
N TYR A 403 18.37 -14.46 -36.67
CA TYR A 403 18.03 -14.15 -35.29
C TYR A 403 18.30 -15.32 -34.35
N SER A 404 18.86 -15.00 -33.18
CA SER A 404 19.14 -15.93 -32.09
C SER A 404 18.55 -15.36 -30.80
N ARG A 405 17.33 -15.79 -30.44
CA ARG A 405 16.58 -15.29 -29.28
C ARG A 405 17.39 -15.34 -27.99
N TYR A 406 18.21 -16.37 -27.83
CA TYR A 406 18.99 -16.64 -26.62
C TYR A 406 20.49 -16.44 -26.86
N LYS A 407 20.85 -15.55 -27.79
CA LYS A 407 22.25 -15.22 -28.12
C LYS A 407 23.10 -15.06 -26.87
N MET A 408 24.25 -15.73 -26.84
CA MET A 408 25.20 -15.60 -25.72
C MET A 408 25.91 -14.25 -25.82
N THR A 409 25.79 -13.42 -24.79
CA THR A 409 26.41 -12.09 -24.68
C THR A 409 27.23 -11.97 -23.39
N ASN A 410 28.13 -10.99 -23.35
CA ASN A 410 29.02 -10.77 -22.20
C ASN A 410 28.31 -10.24 -20.94
N ASP A 411 27.07 -9.75 -21.09
CA ASP A 411 26.20 -9.31 -20.01
C ASP A 411 25.05 -10.30 -19.73
N GLY A 412 24.96 -11.36 -20.53
CA GLY A 412 23.90 -12.36 -20.47
C GLY A 412 22.55 -11.91 -21.03
N ILE A 413 22.41 -10.66 -21.51
CA ILE A 413 21.16 -10.11 -22.05
C ILE A 413 21.14 -10.27 -23.57
N SER A 414 20.36 -11.23 -24.06
CA SER A 414 20.18 -11.43 -25.51
C SER A 414 19.31 -10.33 -26.11
N PRO A 415 19.68 -9.71 -27.25
CA PRO A 415 18.81 -8.77 -27.93
C PRO A 415 17.46 -9.41 -28.29
N ILE A 416 16.35 -8.80 -27.89
CA ILE A 416 15.00 -9.35 -28.09
C ILE A 416 14.39 -8.85 -29.41
N ALA A 417 13.51 -9.66 -29.98
CA ALA A 417 12.67 -9.34 -31.13
C ALA A 417 11.30 -9.98 -30.93
N PHE A 418 10.28 -9.39 -31.56
CA PHE A 418 8.87 -9.76 -31.39
C PHE A 418 8.26 -10.17 -32.74
N PRO A 419 7.37 -11.18 -32.78
CA PRO A 419 6.70 -11.57 -34.01
C PRO A 419 5.77 -10.48 -34.58
N SER A 420 5.51 -10.44 -35.89
CA SER A 420 6.14 -11.26 -36.93
C SER A 420 7.32 -10.52 -37.58
N ILE A 421 8.39 -11.26 -37.89
CA ILE A 421 9.54 -10.76 -38.67
C ILE A 421 9.74 -11.73 -39.83
N GLU A 422 9.67 -11.22 -41.06
CA GLU A 422 9.81 -12.03 -42.27
C GLU A 422 11.13 -12.81 -42.27
N GLY A 423 11.05 -14.10 -42.61
CA GLY A 423 12.20 -15.00 -42.70
C GLY A 423 12.84 -15.40 -41.36
N GLN A 424 12.29 -14.96 -40.21
CA GLN A 424 12.86 -15.26 -38.89
C GLN A 424 11.91 -16.11 -38.07
N ALA A 425 12.45 -17.12 -37.39
CA ALA A 425 11.74 -17.88 -36.37
C ALA A 425 12.11 -17.36 -34.99
N ILE A 426 11.11 -16.89 -34.25
CA ILE A 426 11.26 -16.45 -32.85
C ILE A 426 10.66 -17.57 -32.00
N LYS A 427 11.49 -18.32 -31.28
CA LYS A 427 11.05 -19.45 -30.44
C LYS A 427 11.20 -19.09 -28.97
N ALA A 428 10.16 -19.35 -28.19
CA ALA A 428 10.19 -19.35 -26.73
C ALA A 428 9.87 -20.76 -26.22
N THR A 429 10.57 -21.24 -25.21
CA THR A 429 10.39 -22.60 -24.69
C THR A 429 10.73 -22.72 -23.21
N SER A 430 10.00 -23.58 -22.50
CA SER A 430 10.29 -23.97 -21.11
C SER A 430 11.36 -25.06 -20.99
N TYR A 431 11.86 -25.60 -22.10
CA TYR A 431 12.89 -26.63 -22.09
C TYR A 431 14.30 -26.01 -22.08
N THR A 432 15.33 -26.77 -21.72
CA THR A 432 16.72 -26.36 -21.96
C THR A 432 16.97 -26.18 -23.46
N HIS A 433 17.58 -25.08 -23.88
CA HIS A 433 17.65 -24.74 -25.30
C HIS A 433 18.98 -24.10 -25.69
N ASN A 434 19.28 -24.16 -26.99
CA ASN A 434 20.40 -23.42 -27.59
C ASN A 434 20.02 -21.97 -27.93
N GLU A 435 20.95 -21.21 -28.51
CA GLU A 435 20.78 -19.78 -28.84
C GLU A 435 19.58 -19.47 -29.76
N TYR A 436 19.08 -20.46 -30.51
CA TYR A 436 17.93 -20.35 -31.42
C TYR A 436 16.60 -20.80 -30.79
N GLY A 437 16.60 -21.21 -29.52
CA GLY A 437 15.42 -21.74 -28.83
C GLY A 437 15.07 -23.18 -29.25
N ILE A 438 16.03 -23.94 -29.79
CA ILE A 438 15.87 -25.37 -30.05
C ILE A 438 16.23 -26.16 -28.80
N THR A 439 15.32 -27.04 -28.39
CA THR A 439 15.46 -27.94 -27.25
C THR A 439 16.75 -28.76 -27.32
N THR A 440 17.44 -28.91 -26.20
CA THR A 440 18.68 -29.69 -26.10
C THR A 440 18.88 -30.27 -24.70
N GLU A 441 19.58 -31.39 -24.63
CA GLU A 441 20.04 -32.03 -23.39
C GLU A 441 21.59 -32.03 -23.31
N ASP A 442 22.26 -31.32 -24.22
CA ASP A 442 23.72 -31.21 -24.22
C ASP A 442 24.21 -30.52 -22.94
N PRO A 443 25.10 -31.16 -22.15
CA PRO A 443 25.52 -30.63 -20.85
C PRO A 443 26.28 -29.30 -20.94
N LYS A 444 27.01 -29.04 -22.04
CA LYS A 444 27.73 -27.77 -22.21
C LYS A 444 26.77 -26.62 -22.46
N THR A 445 25.76 -26.86 -23.31
CA THR A 445 24.72 -25.87 -23.61
C THR A 445 23.86 -25.60 -22.38
N ALA A 446 23.48 -26.64 -21.64
CA ALA A 446 22.73 -26.51 -20.39
C ALA A 446 23.49 -25.64 -19.36
N LYS A 447 24.79 -25.92 -19.17
CA LYS A 447 25.64 -25.10 -18.28
C LYS A 447 25.73 -23.65 -18.76
N ALA A 448 25.95 -23.42 -20.06
CA ALA A 448 26.08 -22.08 -20.61
C ALA A 448 24.79 -21.24 -20.42
N LEU A 449 23.62 -21.86 -20.58
CA LEU A 449 22.33 -21.21 -20.30
C LEU A 449 22.20 -20.82 -18.83
N ALA A 450 22.54 -21.72 -17.90
CA ALA A 450 22.52 -21.41 -16.46
C ALA A 450 23.52 -20.28 -16.11
N ASP A 451 24.75 -20.35 -16.62
CA ASP A 451 25.77 -19.30 -16.43
C ASP A 451 25.28 -17.93 -16.92
N LYS A 452 24.58 -17.90 -18.06
CA LYS A 452 23.98 -16.70 -18.64
C LYS A 452 22.91 -16.10 -17.72
N LEU A 453 22.01 -16.92 -17.17
CA LEU A 453 20.97 -16.46 -16.24
C LEU A 453 21.58 -15.84 -14.97
N ILE A 454 22.61 -16.48 -14.40
CA ILE A 454 23.38 -15.97 -13.26
C ILE A 454 24.09 -14.65 -13.60
N MET A 455 24.62 -14.54 -14.82
CA MET A 455 25.26 -13.31 -15.30
C MET A 455 24.27 -12.14 -15.33
N LYS A 456 23.04 -12.35 -15.81
CA LYS A 456 21.98 -11.32 -15.77
C LYS A 456 21.66 -10.88 -14.35
N GLU A 457 21.59 -11.81 -13.39
CA GLU A 457 21.39 -11.48 -11.97
C GLU A 457 22.48 -10.54 -11.45
N LYS A 458 23.75 -10.85 -11.75
CA LYS A 458 24.90 -10.03 -11.36
C LYS A 458 24.85 -8.64 -11.99
N GLN A 459 24.48 -8.55 -13.28
CA GLN A 459 24.36 -7.25 -13.95
C GLN A 459 23.23 -6.40 -13.37
N LEU A 460 22.10 -7.01 -13.00
CA LEU A 460 21.03 -6.32 -12.30
C LEU A 460 21.51 -5.84 -10.93
N ALA A 461 22.16 -6.70 -10.13
CA ALA A 461 22.68 -6.34 -8.81
C ALA A 461 23.65 -5.14 -8.88
N ASN A 462 24.58 -5.15 -9.85
CA ASN A 462 25.52 -4.05 -10.06
C ASN A 462 24.83 -2.72 -10.38
N VAL A 463 23.79 -2.74 -11.22
CA VAL A 463 23.04 -1.52 -11.55
C VAL A 463 22.23 -1.02 -10.35
N LEU A 464 21.69 -1.92 -9.54
CA LEU A 464 20.93 -1.59 -8.34
C LEU A 464 21.77 -0.94 -7.23
N GLU A 465 23.11 -1.01 -7.26
CA GLU A 465 23.97 -0.23 -6.35
C GLU A 465 23.79 1.28 -6.51
N ASN A 466 23.27 1.75 -7.66
CA ASN A 466 22.95 3.16 -7.91
C ASN A 466 21.52 3.53 -7.48
N TYR A 467 20.80 2.62 -6.84
CA TYR A 467 19.44 2.83 -6.35
C TYR A 467 19.42 2.77 -4.83
N GLU A 468 18.44 3.45 -4.22
CA GLU A 468 18.18 3.36 -2.78
C GLU A 468 17.52 2.02 -2.42
N THR A 469 18.29 0.94 -2.48
CA THR A 469 17.84 -0.44 -2.21
C THR A 469 17.64 -0.71 -0.71
N VAL A 470 18.33 0.06 0.12
CA VAL A 470 18.20 0.13 1.57
C VAL A 470 18.15 1.61 1.95
N LYS A 471 17.16 2.02 2.75
CA LYS A 471 17.06 3.39 3.26
C LYS A 471 17.39 3.45 4.74
N VAL A 472 18.02 4.55 5.15
CA VAL A 472 18.42 4.79 6.53
C VAL A 472 17.81 6.09 7.02
N TYR A 473 17.30 6.08 8.25
CA TYR A 473 16.72 7.24 8.90
C TYR A 473 17.25 7.34 10.34
N GLY A 474 17.56 8.56 10.79
CA GLY A 474 18.11 8.79 12.13
C GLY A 474 19.55 8.29 12.30
N GLU A 475 20.15 8.58 13.46
CA GLU A 475 21.57 8.37 13.73
C GLU A 475 21.84 7.50 14.98
N GLY A 476 20.80 6.83 15.51
CA GLY A 476 20.92 5.99 16.70
C GLY A 476 21.87 4.80 16.53
N ARG A 477 22.49 4.38 17.64
CA ARG A 477 23.34 3.17 17.70
C ARG A 477 22.54 1.88 17.79
N THR A 478 21.28 1.97 18.20
CA THR A 478 20.29 0.88 18.09
C THR A 478 19.43 1.14 16.85
N ALA A 479 19.23 0.12 16.01
CA ALA A 479 18.47 0.23 14.78
C ALA A 479 17.24 -0.68 14.77
N LEU A 480 16.11 -0.13 14.30
CA LEU A 480 14.94 -0.90 13.88
C LEU A 480 15.11 -1.29 12.40
N LEU A 481 15.20 -2.58 12.11
CA LEU A 481 15.18 -3.13 10.77
C LEU A 481 13.73 -3.42 10.36
N CYS A 482 13.30 -2.90 9.21
CA CYS A 482 11.96 -3.14 8.72
C CYS A 482 11.90 -3.28 7.19
N TRP A 483 10.74 -3.68 6.69
CA TRP A 483 10.43 -3.72 5.26
C TRP A 483 8.93 -3.54 5.04
N GLY A 484 8.54 -3.17 3.82
CA GLY A 484 7.15 -2.91 3.48
C GLY A 484 6.51 -1.88 4.43
N THR A 485 5.23 -2.08 4.75
CA THR A 485 4.43 -1.12 5.52
C THR A 485 4.87 -0.88 6.95
N ASN A 486 5.79 -1.69 7.50
CA ASN A 486 6.38 -1.42 8.81
C ASN A 486 7.25 -0.15 8.82
N LYS A 487 7.64 0.38 7.66
CA LYS A 487 8.39 1.64 7.53
C LYS A 487 7.79 2.77 8.37
N GLY A 488 6.52 3.09 8.14
CA GLY A 488 5.87 4.25 8.75
C GLY A 488 5.88 4.20 10.27
N VAL A 489 5.46 3.07 10.81
CA VAL A 489 5.39 2.85 12.26
C VAL A 489 6.77 2.83 12.91
N CYS A 490 7.79 2.25 12.25
CA CYS A 490 9.16 2.25 12.75
C CYS A 490 9.75 3.65 12.80
N LEU A 491 9.50 4.49 11.78
CA LEU A 491 9.96 5.87 11.75
C LEU A 491 9.40 6.68 12.92
N GLU A 492 8.10 6.55 13.20
CA GLU A 492 7.46 7.29 14.29
C GLU A 492 7.95 6.84 15.68
N VAL A 493 8.08 5.54 15.90
CA VAL A 493 8.59 5.02 17.18
C VAL A 493 10.07 5.34 17.36
N ALA A 494 10.89 5.21 16.31
CA ALA A 494 12.32 5.51 16.36
C ALA A 494 12.61 6.95 16.79
N ARG A 495 11.82 7.93 16.32
CA ARG A 495 11.96 9.34 16.73
C ARG A 495 11.80 9.55 18.24
N LYS A 496 10.97 8.74 18.92
CA LYS A 496 10.76 8.87 20.38
C LYS A 496 11.97 8.44 21.20
N TYR A 497 12.74 7.47 20.70
CA TYR A 497 13.87 6.87 21.42
C TYR A 497 15.23 7.17 20.77
N ASN A 498 15.26 8.08 19.78
CA ASN A 498 16.46 8.40 19.00
C ASN A 498 17.13 7.16 18.38
N LEU A 499 16.32 6.26 17.80
CA LEU A 499 16.79 5.05 17.12
C LEU A 499 17.09 5.34 15.66
N LYS A 500 17.96 4.52 15.07
CA LYS A 500 18.11 4.42 13.62
C LYS A 500 17.00 3.52 13.05
N VAL A 501 16.53 3.79 11.84
CA VAL A 501 15.68 2.86 11.08
C VAL A 501 16.43 2.44 9.82
N VAL A 502 16.51 1.14 9.57
CA VAL A 502 17.07 0.56 8.36
C VAL A 502 15.94 -0.15 7.63
N GLN A 503 15.51 0.40 6.49
CA GLN A 503 14.45 -0.15 5.68
C GLN A 503 15.04 -0.93 4.50
N MET A 504 14.75 -2.23 4.43
CA MET A 504 15.02 -3.04 3.24
C MET A 504 13.92 -2.84 2.20
N ILE A 505 14.30 -2.43 0.98
CA ILE A 505 13.36 -2.27 -0.13
C ILE A 505 13.58 -3.35 -1.18
N VAL A 506 14.83 -3.64 -1.57
CA VAL A 506 15.12 -4.74 -2.49
C VAL A 506 15.44 -6.01 -1.72
N MET A 507 14.73 -7.09 -2.03
CA MET A 507 14.92 -8.42 -1.43
C MET A 507 15.76 -9.34 -2.33
N SER A 508 15.65 -9.16 -3.65
CA SER A 508 16.40 -9.91 -4.66
C SER A 508 16.64 -9.03 -5.89
N PRO A 509 17.87 -8.95 -6.43
CA PRO A 509 19.12 -9.41 -5.83
C PRO A 509 19.39 -8.74 -4.47
N PHE A 510 19.93 -9.49 -3.50
CA PHE A 510 20.09 -8.98 -2.14
C PHE A 510 21.16 -7.88 -2.05
N PRO A 511 20.85 -6.68 -1.53
CA PRO A 511 21.73 -5.52 -1.58
C PRO A 511 22.78 -5.50 -0.45
N THR A 512 23.71 -6.46 -0.50
CA THR A 512 24.72 -6.69 0.56
C THR A 512 25.51 -5.43 0.90
N ASN A 513 26.05 -4.72 -0.10
CA ASN A 513 26.90 -3.56 0.15
C ASN A 513 26.12 -2.39 0.74
N ALA A 514 24.90 -2.14 0.25
CA ALA A 514 24.04 -1.09 0.79
C ALA A 514 23.63 -1.39 2.24
N LEU A 515 23.32 -2.65 2.56
CA LEU A 515 23.00 -3.05 3.93
C LEU A 515 24.21 -2.93 4.86
N THR A 516 25.41 -3.34 4.43
CA THR A 516 26.64 -3.15 5.21
C THR A 516 26.84 -1.68 5.56
N ARG A 517 26.73 -0.77 4.57
CA ARG A 517 26.83 0.68 4.80
C ARG A 517 25.73 1.18 5.75
N ALA A 518 24.50 0.70 5.60
CA ALA A 518 23.37 1.10 6.43
C ALA A 518 23.54 0.71 7.91
N LEU A 519 24.21 -0.41 8.18
CA LEU A 519 24.46 -0.94 9.51
C LEU A 519 25.75 -0.42 10.16
N GLU A 520 26.52 0.45 9.49
CA GLU A 520 27.70 1.08 10.08
C GLU A 520 27.33 1.82 11.38
N GLY A 521 28.07 1.53 12.45
CA GLY A 521 27.87 2.12 13.77
C GLY A 521 26.63 1.62 14.54
N VAL A 522 25.94 0.57 14.04
CA VAL A 522 24.84 -0.08 14.77
C VAL A 522 25.41 -1.12 15.72
N ASP A 523 25.14 -0.96 17.02
CA ASP A 523 25.53 -1.92 18.07
C ASP A 523 24.46 -2.96 18.33
N ARG A 524 23.18 -2.62 18.08
CA ARG A 524 22.02 -3.50 18.31
C ARG A 524 21.00 -3.35 17.19
N LEU A 525 20.60 -4.45 16.56
CA LEU A 525 19.66 -4.52 15.46
C LEU A 525 18.39 -5.30 15.86
N ILE A 526 17.23 -4.65 15.75
CA ILE A 526 15.92 -5.20 16.12
C ILE A 526 15.07 -5.31 14.87
N SER A 527 14.67 -6.52 14.45
CA SER A 527 13.80 -6.70 13.28
C SER A 527 12.32 -6.57 13.65
N VAL A 528 11.59 -5.73 12.90
CA VAL A 528 10.14 -5.50 13.06
C VAL A 528 9.40 -6.08 11.87
N GLU A 529 8.61 -7.14 12.10
CA GLU A 529 7.98 -7.89 11.01
C GLU A 529 6.54 -8.31 11.31
N CYS A 530 5.68 -8.26 10.30
CA CYS A 530 4.31 -8.76 10.39
C CYS A 530 4.21 -10.26 10.02
N ASN A 531 5.07 -11.10 10.60
CA ASN A 531 5.04 -12.55 10.44
C ASN A 531 5.61 -13.28 11.67
N ALA A 532 5.24 -14.54 11.86
CA ALA A 532 5.61 -15.31 13.06
C ALA A 532 7.04 -15.89 13.06
N LYS A 533 7.79 -15.77 11.95
CA LYS A 533 9.09 -16.46 11.79
C LYS A 533 10.29 -15.51 11.67
N GLY A 534 10.08 -14.19 11.58
CA GLY A 534 11.14 -13.24 11.26
C GLY A 534 11.75 -13.55 9.88
N GLN A 535 10.94 -13.58 8.83
CA GLN A 535 11.39 -13.96 7.49
C GLN A 535 12.53 -13.09 6.95
N LEU A 536 12.50 -11.78 7.21
CA LEU A 536 13.59 -10.89 6.84
C LEU A 536 14.84 -11.21 7.67
N ALA A 537 14.71 -11.42 8.97
CA ALA A 537 15.83 -11.82 9.83
C ALA A 537 16.48 -13.14 9.36
N ILE A 538 15.69 -14.13 8.93
CA ILE A 538 16.19 -15.39 8.34
C ILE A 538 16.98 -15.11 7.05
N LEU A 539 16.46 -14.25 6.16
CA LEU A 539 17.14 -13.88 4.92
C LEU A 539 18.48 -13.18 5.21
N LEU A 540 18.50 -12.24 6.15
CA LEU A 540 19.73 -11.56 6.58
C LEU A 540 20.76 -12.55 7.10
N LYS A 541 20.35 -13.51 7.93
CA LYS A 541 21.23 -14.55 8.46
C LYS A 541 21.84 -15.40 7.36
N GLN A 542 21.07 -15.77 6.32
CA GLN A 542 21.58 -16.48 5.15
C GLN A 542 22.62 -15.66 4.36
N LYS A 543 22.57 -14.33 4.47
CA LYS A 543 23.49 -13.39 3.80
C LYS A 543 24.63 -12.92 4.72
N GLY A 544 24.74 -13.48 5.92
CA GLY A 544 25.84 -13.19 6.85
C GLY A 544 25.60 -12.03 7.81
N PHE A 545 24.37 -11.52 7.91
CA PHE A 545 23.98 -10.47 8.85
C PHE A 545 23.21 -11.07 10.03
N ASN A 546 23.52 -10.64 11.25
CA ASN A 546 22.79 -11.08 12.45
C ASN A 546 21.80 -10.00 12.88
N VAL A 547 20.67 -10.45 13.43
CA VAL A 547 19.67 -9.63 14.10
C VAL A 547 19.67 -10.06 15.57
N ASP A 548 19.71 -9.09 16.48
CA ASP A 548 19.81 -9.36 17.92
C ASP A 548 18.46 -9.69 18.54
N GLU A 549 17.39 -9.04 18.04
CA GLU A 549 16.04 -9.13 18.61
C GLU A 549 14.97 -9.12 17.54
N LEU A 550 13.82 -9.73 17.85
CA LEU A 550 12.65 -9.78 16.96
C LEU A 550 11.43 -9.17 17.65
N ILE A 551 10.79 -8.22 16.98
CA ILE A 551 9.45 -7.72 17.32
C ILE A 551 8.51 -8.19 16.21
N LEU A 552 7.70 -9.20 16.52
CA LEU A 552 6.86 -9.89 15.55
C LEU A 552 5.36 -9.70 15.85
N LYS A 553 4.56 -9.46 14.82
CA LYS A 553 3.09 -9.45 14.90
C LYS A 553 2.48 -10.30 13.80
N TYR A 554 1.45 -11.08 14.12
CA TYR A 554 0.88 -12.07 13.20
C TYR A 554 -0.60 -12.37 13.46
N ASP A 555 -1.32 -11.39 13.99
CA ASP A 555 -2.77 -11.44 14.29
C ASP A 555 -3.64 -10.93 13.12
N GLY A 556 -3.04 -10.65 11.96
CA GLY A 556 -3.71 -10.09 10.80
C GLY A 556 -3.85 -8.56 10.79
N ARG A 557 -3.38 -7.87 11.84
CA ARG A 557 -3.39 -6.40 11.91
C ARG A 557 -1.98 -5.84 11.71
N PRO A 558 -1.84 -4.67 11.06
CA PRO A 558 -0.57 -3.97 11.08
C PRO A 558 -0.24 -3.52 12.51
N PHE A 559 1.02 -3.23 12.78
CA PHE A 559 1.39 -2.51 14.00
C PHE A 559 0.71 -1.13 13.99
N SER A 560 0.08 -0.77 15.12
CA SER A 560 -0.17 0.63 15.43
C SER A 560 1.11 1.26 15.99
N VAL A 561 1.19 2.60 16.00
CA VAL A 561 2.29 3.31 16.66
C VAL A 561 2.34 2.99 18.15
N ASP A 562 1.19 2.79 18.79
CA ASP A 562 1.06 2.45 20.20
C ASP A 562 1.57 1.03 20.48
N ASP A 563 1.20 0.06 19.65
CA ASP A 563 1.63 -1.34 19.75
C ASP A 563 3.16 -1.45 19.66
N LEU A 564 3.75 -0.86 18.62
CA LEU A 564 5.20 -0.96 18.42
C LEU A 564 5.97 -0.19 19.50
N ASP A 565 5.45 0.94 19.98
CA ASP A 565 6.05 1.69 21.11
C ASP A 565 6.15 0.82 22.37
N LEU A 566 5.10 0.05 22.68
CA LEU A 566 5.07 -0.86 23.82
C LEU A 566 6.09 -2.00 23.67
N GLU A 567 6.18 -2.62 22.49
CA GLU A 567 7.14 -3.71 22.25
C GLU A 567 8.59 -3.21 22.26
N VAL A 568 8.87 -2.05 21.65
CA VAL A 568 10.21 -1.44 21.67
C VAL A 568 10.62 -1.10 23.10
N LYS A 569 9.73 -0.55 23.93
CA LYS A 569 10.03 -0.32 25.37
C LYS A 569 10.42 -1.60 26.09
N LYS A 570 9.74 -2.72 25.83
CA LYS A 570 10.04 -4.01 26.49
C LYS A 570 11.41 -4.55 26.09
N VAL A 571 11.79 -4.41 24.82
CA VAL A 571 13.08 -4.91 24.30
C VAL A 571 14.24 -3.99 24.70
N MET A 572 13.98 -2.69 24.90
CA MET A 572 14.97 -1.71 25.32
C MET A 572 15.19 -1.63 26.85
N ALA A 573 14.22 -2.09 27.65
CA ALA A 573 14.34 -2.22 29.10
C ALA A 573 15.29 -3.37 29.47
#